data_AF-A0A1F9FCN8-F1
#
_entry.id   AF-A0A1F9FCN8-F1
#
_cell.length_a   1.000
_cell.length_b   1.000
_cell.length_c   1.000
_cell.angle_alpha   90.00
_cell.angle_beta   90.00
_cell.angle_gamma   90.00
#
_symmetry.space_group_name_H-M   'P 1'
#
loop_
_entity.id
_entity.type
_entity.pdbx_description
1 polymer ?
#
loop_
_entity_poly.entity_id
_entity_poly.type
_entity_poly.pdbx_seq_one_letter_code
_entity_poly.pdbx_strand_id
1 'polypeptide(L)'
;MIFLIEYNRPEDQLVTFQRFQDFERLTAQNARLDLELDLNRRGVAHEVVLLEAASEDALQKTHQRYFKTLRQILESAIADHK
;
A
#
# COMPACT_ATOMS: atom_id res chain seq x y z
N MET A 1 8.13 1.53 -11.86
CA MET A 1 8.04 0.67 -10.66
C MET A 1 6.59 0.26 -10.45
N ILE A 2 6.38 -0.92 -9.85
CA ILE A 2 5.06 -1.43 -9.49
C ILE A 2 4.99 -1.50 -7.96
N PHE A 3 3.83 -1.15 -7.40
CA PHE A 3 3.61 -1.08 -5.96
C PHE A 3 2.38 -1.91 -5.59
N LEU A 4 2.56 -2.87 -4.69
CA LEU A 4 1.46 -3.65 -4.10
C LEU A 4 1.03 -2.99 -2.80
N ILE A 5 -0.26 -2.69 -2.71
CA ILE A 5 -0.87 -2.05 -1.56
C ILE A 5 -1.99 -2.94 -1.04
N GLU A 6 -1.96 -3.20 0.26
CA GLU A 6 -3.10 -3.70 1.03
C GLU A 6 -3.60 -2.57 1.94
N TYR A 7 -4.88 -2.28 1.84
CA TYR A 7 -5.50 -1.17 2.54
C TYR A 7 -6.75 -1.61 3.31
N ASN A 8 -6.74 -1.38 4.62
CA ASN A 8 -7.92 -1.52 5.45
C ASN A 8 -8.78 -0.26 5.30
N ARG A 9 -9.83 -0.36 4.46
CA ARG A 9 -10.74 0.76 4.19
C ARG A 9 -11.49 1.25 5.44
N PRO A 10 -12.12 0.37 6.26
CA PRO A 10 -12.77 0.79 7.50
C PRO A 10 -11.89 1.59 8.46
N GLU A 11 -10.63 1.21 8.60
CA GLU A 11 -9.69 1.84 9.55
C GLU A 11 -8.82 2.92 8.90
N ASP A 12 -9.04 3.20 7.61
CA ASP A 12 -8.23 4.11 6.80
C ASP A 12 -6.73 3.85 6.96
N GLN A 13 -6.32 2.58 6.92
CA GLN A 13 -4.96 2.16 7.28
C GLN A 13 -4.27 1.39 6.15
N LEU A 14 -3.02 1.80 5.86
CA LEU A 14 -2.09 1.04 5.03
C LEU A 14 -1.55 -0.16 5.81
N VAL A 15 -1.84 -1.37 5.35
CA VAL A 15 -1.46 -2.62 6.03
C VAL A 15 -0.16 -3.16 5.42
N THR A 16 -0.11 -3.28 4.10
CA THR A 16 1.04 -3.81 3.37
C THR A 16 1.43 -2.85 2.25
N PHE A 17 2.73 -2.63 2.10
CA PHE A 17 3.31 -1.86 1.00
C PHE A 17 4.57 -2.56 0.49
N GLN A 18 4.52 -3.07 -0.74
CA GLN A 18 5.66 -3.73 -1.38
C GLN A 18 6.01 -3.07 -2.71
N ARG A 19 7.29 -3.10 -3.06
CA ARG A 19 7.85 -2.47 -4.27
C ARG A 19 8.40 -3.54 -5.19
N PHE A 20 8.17 -3.36 -6.48
CA PHE A 20 8.66 -4.22 -7.55
C PHE A 20 9.21 -3.35 -8.68
N GLN A 21 10.19 -3.87 -9.39
CA GLN A 21 10.66 -3.29 -10.64
C GLN A 21 9.69 -3.61 -11.78
N ASP A 22 9.76 -2.84 -12.87
CA ASP A 22 8.82 -2.98 -13.99
C ASP A 22 8.93 -4.36 -14.68
N PHE A 23 10.13 -4.96 -14.66
CA PHE A 23 10.34 -6.31 -15.18
C PHE A 23 9.80 -7.42 -14.25
N GLU A 24 9.43 -7.10 -13.01
CA GLU A 24 8.91 -8.05 -12.01
C GLU A 24 7.37 -8.10 -12.00
N ARG A 25 6.73 -7.65 -13.09
CA ARG A 25 5.27 -7.57 -13.20
C ARG A 25 4.55 -8.88 -12.86
N LEU A 26 5.06 -10.01 -13.34
CA LEU A 26 4.47 -11.32 -13.05
C LEU A 26 4.58 -11.65 -11.55
N THR A 27 5.73 -11.35 -10.94
CA THR A 27 5.95 -11.53 -9.50
C THR A 27 4.97 -10.66 -8.69
N ALA A 28 4.77 -9.40 -9.09
CA ALA A 28 3.84 -8.49 -8.43
C ALA A 28 2.38 -8.99 -8.53
N GLN A 29 1.99 -9.54 -9.68
CA GLN A 29 0.66 -10.13 -9.87
C GLN A 29 0.44 -11.39 -9.02
N ASN A 30 1.44 -12.28 -8.97
CA ASN A 30 1.37 -13.47 -8.11
C ASN A 30 1.30 -13.08 -6.64
N ALA A 31 2.12 -12.12 -6.19
CA ALA A 31 2.08 -11.61 -4.82
C ALA A 31 0.71 -11.01 -4.47
N ARG A 32 0.08 -10.29 -5.41
CA ARG A 32 -1.28 -9.77 -5.23
C ARG A 32 -2.28 -10.91 -5.03
N LEU A 33 -2.23 -11.93 -5.89
CA LEU A 33 -3.14 -13.08 -5.83
C LEU A 33 -2.96 -13.86 -4.52
N ASP A 34 -1.73 -14.14 -4.12
CA ASP A 34 -1.43 -14.85 -2.88
C ASP A 34 -1.98 -14.10 -1.66
N LEU A 35 -1.86 -12.77 -1.66
CA LEU A 35 -2.40 -11.92 -0.60
C LEU A 35 -3.93 -11.90 -0.59
N GLU A 36 -4.58 -11.76 -1.75
CA GLU A 36 -6.04 -11.83 -1.87
C GLU A 36 -6.58 -13.19 -1.36
N LEU A 37 -5.88 -14.28 -1.65
CA LEU A 37 -6.23 -15.62 -1.16
C LEU A 37 -6.06 -15.76 0.35
N ASP A 38 -4.97 -15.23 0.94
CA ASP A 38 -4.78 -15.23 2.39
C ASP A 38 -5.89 -14.46 3.12
N LEU A 39 -6.19 -13.25 2.63
CA LEU A 39 -7.25 -12.41 3.19
C LEU A 39 -8.62 -13.07 3.10
N ASN A 40 -8.91 -13.70 1.96
CA ASN A 40 -10.15 -14.44 1.78
C ASN A 40 -10.26 -15.61 2.77
N ARG A 41 -9.18 -16.40 2.96
CA ARG A 41 -9.14 -17.50 3.94
C ARG A 41 -9.36 -17.03 5.37
N ARG A 42 -8.90 -15.82 5.70
CA ARG A 42 -9.07 -15.19 7.01
C ARG A 42 -10.41 -14.47 7.18
N GLY A 43 -11.22 -14.36 6.14
CA GLY A 43 -12.47 -13.60 6.15
C GLY A 43 -12.27 -12.09 6.31
N VAL A 44 -11.11 -11.57 5.90
CA VAL A 44 -10.75 -10.15 6.04
C VAL A 44 -11.03 -9.42 4.72
N ALA A 45 -11.82 -8.36 4.78
CA ALA A 45 -12.20 -7.56 3.63
C ALA A 45 -11.29 -6.33 3.49
N HIS A 46 -10.04 -6.54 3.03
CA HIS A 46 -9.12 -5.45 2.69
C HIS A 46 -9.11 -5.19 1.18
N GLU A 47 -8.81 -3.95 0.80
CA GLU A 47 -8.54 -3.58 -0.58
C GLU A 47 -7.11 -3.96 -0.94
N VAL A 48 -6.92 -4.72 -2.02
CA VAL A 48 -5.59 -5.06 -2.54
C VAL A 48 -5.44 -4.49 -3.95
N VAL A 49 -4.44 -3.67 -4.19
CA VAL A 49 -4.22 -3.02 -5.49
C VAL A 49 -2.75 -3.04 -5.92
N LEU A 50 -2.53 -3.09 -7.24
CA LEU A 50 -1.24 -2.86 -7.85
C LEU A 50 -1.29 -1.51 -8.57
N LEU A 51 -0.31 -0.65 -8.28
CA LEU A 51 -0.20 0.67 -8.88
C LEU A 51 1.16 0.82 -9.55
N GLU A 52 1.20 1.56 -10.65
CA GLU A 52 2.42 1.87 -11.39
C GLU A 52 2.77 3.33 -11.21
N ALA A 53 4.03 3.60 -10.88
CA ALA A 53 4.55 4.96 -10.82
C ALA A 53 6.06 4.99 -11.11
N ALA A 54 6.55 6.16 -11.49
CA ALA A 54 7.97 6.41 -11.72
C ALA A 54 8.81 6.28 -10.44
N SER A 55 8.21 6.58 -9.28
CA SER A 55 8.82 6.47 -7.96
C SER A 55 7.74 6.41 -6.88
N GLU A 56 8.15 6.08 -5.65
CA GLU A 56 7.25 6.12 -4.50
C GLU A 56 6.76 7.54 -4.20
N ASP A 57 7.61 8.56 -4.32
CA ASP A 57 7.19 9.95 -4.13
C ASP A 57 6.11 10.37 -5.14
N ALA A 58 6.25 9.94 -6.40
CA ALA A 58 5.22 10.17 -7.43
C ALA A 58 3.92 9.42 -7.11
N LEU A 59 4.01 8.19 -6.59
CA LEU A 59 2.86 7.43 -6.13
C LEU A 59 2.14 8.12 -4.97
N GLN A 60 2.88 8.57 -3.96
CA GLN A 60 2.33 9.27 -2.80
C GLN A 60 1.61 10.56 -3.20
N LYS A 61 2.14 11.31 -4.18
CA LYS A 61 1.52 12.54 -4.67
C LYS A 61 0.21 12.29 -5.42
N THR A 62 0.14 11.21 -6.19
CA THR A 62 -1.01 10.88 -7.06
C THR A 62 -2.09 10.04 -6.35
N HIS A 63 -1.69 9.18 -5.42
CA HIS A 63 -2.54 8.23 -4.72
C HIS A 63 -2.53 8.47 -3.20
N GLN A 64 -2.64 9.74 -2.80
CA GLN A 64 -2.53 10.20 -1.41
C GLN A 64 -3.43 9.44 -0.44
N ARG A 65 -4.60 8.97 -0.91
CA ARG A 65 -5.56 8.21 -0.11
C ARG A 65 -4.90 7.08 0.69
N TYR A 66 -3.99 6.33 0.08
CA TYR A 66 -3.34 5.20 0.75
C TYR A 66 -2.27 5.62 1.78
N PHE A 67 -1.89 6.90 1.81
CA PHE A 67 -0.78 7.42 2.61
C PHE A 67 -1.22 8.49 3.61
N LYS A 68 -2.51 8.86 3.67
CA LYS A 68 -3.00 9.92 4.55
C LYS A 68 -2.72 9.62 6.03
N THR A 69 -2.94 8.38 6.46
CA THR A 69 -2.62 7.91 7.83
C THR A 69 -1.12 7.92 8.09
N LEU A 70 -0.30 7.48 7.13
CA LEU A 70 1.16 7.50 7.30
C LEU A 70 1.71 8.93 7.43
N ARG A 71 1.20 9.88 6.63
CA ARG A 71 1.56 11.31 6.77
C ARG A 71 1.11 11.87 8.11
N GLN A 72 -0.10 11.55 8.57
CA GLN A 72 -0.60 11.97 9.87
C GLN A 72 0.22 11.39 11.03
N ILE A 73 0.68 10.13 10.94
CA ILE A 73 1.57 9.50 11.92
C ILE A 73 2.96 10.16 11.92
N LEU A 74 3.49 10.52 10.74
CA LEU A 74 4.76 11.25 10.64
C LEU A 74 4.64 12.68 11.19
N GLU A 75 3.53 13.37 10.91
CA GLU A 75 3.27 14.72 11.41
C GLU A 75 3.10 14.73 12.95
N SER A 76 2.40 13.74 13.53
CA SER A 76 2.29 13.62 14.98
C SER A 76 3.62 13.26 15.66
N ALA A 77 4.41 12.35 15.07
CA ALA A 77 5.73 11.98 15.61
C ALA A 77 6.73 13.16 15.60
N ILE A 78 6.64 14.05 14.63
CA ILE A 78 7.44 15.29 14.55
C ILE A 78 6.94 16.34 15.54
N ALA A 79 5.62 16.43 15.77
CA ALA A 79 5.03 17.38 16.71
C ALA A 79 5.34 17.05 18.19
N ASP A 80 5.45 15.76 18.54
CA ASP A 80 5.78 15.31 19.90
C ASP A 80 7.26 15.49 20.29
N HIS A 81 8.13 15.89 19.34
CA HIS A 81 9.56 16.15 19.57
C HIS A 81 9.92 17.66 19.60
N LYS A 82 8.97 18.54 19.92
CA LYS A 82 9.20 19.99 19.96
C LYS A 82 8.94 20.62 21.32
#